data_AF-A0A8H5D018-F1
#
_entry.id   AF-A0A8H5D018-F1
#
_cell.length_a   1.000
_cell.length_b   1.000
_cell.length_c   1.000
_cell.angle_alpha   90.00
_cell.angle_beta   90.00
_cell.angle_gamma   90.00
#
_symmetry.space_group_name_H-M   'P 1'
#
loop_
_entity.id
_entity.type
_entity.pdbx_description
1 polymer ?
#
loop_
_entity_poly.entity_id
_entity_poly.type
_entity_poly.pdbx_seq_one_letter_code
_entity_poly.pdbx_strand_id
1 'polypeptide(L)'
;MPLAASSYPWYIKAAGPEMGAKLKLFDSADHEKIKAEIIHLLDLQSNPGELEFDKGVEGIIGSLRRHNDSEEESDIPTLEAAMSLNDNKTTAMGLEKSKHFFVPERFHKGDGTTITMPALRAALTFPDEQLQSDFLQFLGL
;
A
#
# COMPACT_ATOMS: atom_id res chain seq x y z
N MET A 1 -7.27 20.58 3.98
CA MET A 1 -7.43 19.35 3.17
C MET A 1 -6.35 18.40 3.64
N PRO A 2 -6.67 17.27 4.30
CA PRO A 2 -5.64 16.38 4.80
C PRO A 2 -5.10 15.53 3.63
N LEU A 3 -3.78 15.55 3.48
CA LEU A 3 -3.04 14.95 2.39
C LEU A 3 -2.71 13.49 2.71
N ALA A 4 -3.68 12.57 2.83
CA ALA A 4 -3.45 11.17 3.23
C ALA A 4 -2.17 10.53 2.64
N ALA A 5 -1.39 9.84 3.49
CA ALA A 5 -0.15 9.16 3.14
C ALA A 5 -0.37 8.10 2.07
N SER A 6 0.23 8.39 0.95
CA SER A 6 0.71 7.44 -0.03
C SER A 6 1.77 8.22 -0.83
N SER A 7 2.30 7.65 -1.89
CA SER A 7 3.09 8.32 -2.93
C SER A 7 2.49 9.64 -3.46
N TYR A 8 1.33 10.12 -2.99
CA TYR A 8 0.66 11.35 -3.40
C TYR A 8 1.51 12.62 -3.52
N PRO A 9 2.34 13.02 -2.53
CA PRO A 9 3.20 14.17 -2.72
C PRO A 9 4.16 13.97 -3.89
N TRP A 10 4.56 12.72 -4.16
CA TRP A 10 5.40 12.34 -5.29
C TRP A 10 4.63 12.27 -6.60
N TYR A 11 3.41 11.72 -6.63
CA TYR A 11 2.53 11.73 -7.80
C TYR A 11 2.27 13.16 -8.28
N ILE A 12 1.94 14.08 -7.37
CA ILE A 12 1.75 15.50 -7.72
C ILE A 12 3.07 16.15 -8.14
N LYS A 13 4.16 15.88 -7.41
CA LYS A 13 5.47 16.47 -7.73
C LYS A 13 5.96 16.04 -9.12
N ALA A 14 5.73 14.78 -9.50
CA ALA A 14 6.18 14.21 -10.76
C ALA A 14 5.17 14.48 -11.90
N ALA A 15 3.93 14.00 -11.78
CA ALA A 15 2.94 14.05 -12.85
C ALA A 15 2.07 15.33 -12.86
N GLY A 16 2.28 16.23 -11.89
CA GLY A 16 1.49 17.44 -11.71
C GLY A 16 0.17 17.23 -10.97
N PRO A 17 -0.52 18.32 -10.55
CA PRO A 17 -1.66 18.24 -9.65
C PRO A 17 -2.84 17.43 -10.20
N GLU A 18 -3.14 17.56 -11.50
CA GLU A 18 -4.30 16.90 -12.09
C GLU A 18 -4.06 15.40 -12.29
N MET A 19 -2.97 15.03 -12.96
CA MET A 19 -2.66 13.62 -13.21
C MET A 19 -2.30 12.91 -11.91
N GLY A 20 -1.50 13.54 -11.04
CA GLY A 20 -1.16 12.95 -9.74
C GLY A 20 -2.36 12.72 -8.83
N ALA A 21 -3.41 13.56 -8.93
CA ALA A 21 -4.68 13.32 -8.22
C ALA A 21 -5.48 12.16 -8.81
N LYS A 22 -5.49 12.01 -10.14
CA LYS A 22 -6.16 10.89 -10.81
C LYS A 22 -5.50 9.55 -10.46
N LEU A 23 -4.17 9.46 -10.57
CA LEU A 23 -3.39 8.27 -10.20
C LEU A 23 -3.66 7.88 -8.75
N LYS A 24 -3.54 8.84 -7.81
CA LYS A 24 -3.87 8.58 -6.40
C LYS A 24 -5.29 8.04 -6.23
N LEU A 25 -6.28 8.68 -6.84
CA LEU A 25 -7.68 8.31 -6.61
C LEU A 25 -7.94 6.87 -7.06
N PHE A 26 -7.36 6.50 -8.20
CA PHE A 26 -7.43 5.15 -8.73
C PHE A 26 -6.75 4.14 -7.79
N ASP A 27 -5.48 4.36 -7.45
CA ASP A 27 -4.72 3.47 -6.56
C ASP A 27 -5.38 3.32 -5.19
N SER A 28 -5.87 4.43 -4.63
CA SER A 28 -6.53 4.40 -3.32
C SER A 28 -7.81 3.55 -3.35
N ALA A 29 -8.59 3.65 -4.44
CA ALA A 29 -9.80 2.84 -4.58
C ALA A 29 -9.49 1.34 -4.72
N ASP A 30 -8.45 1.00 -5.50
CA ASP A 30 -8.00 -0.38 -5.67
C ASP A 30 -7.42 -0.96 -4.37
N HIS A 31 -6.60 -0.18 -3.65
CA HIS A 31 -6.06 -0.57 -2.34
C HIS A 31 -7.17 -0.84 -1.33
N GLU A 32 -8.16 0.05 -1.21
CA GLU A 32 -9.29 -0.15 -0.28
C GLU A 32 -10.11 -1.39 -0.64
N LYS A 33 -10.32 -1.65 -1.93
CA LYS A 33 -11.01 -2.86 -2.38
C LYS A 33 -10.24 -4.12 -1.99
N ILE A 34 -8.92 -4.18 -2.25
CA ILE A 34 -8.08 -5.33 -1.91
C ILE A 34 -8.03 -5.55 -0.40
N LYS A 35 -7.88 -4.47 0.40
CA LYS A 35 -7.93 -4.55 1.87
C LYS A 35 -9.26 -5.18 2.33
N ALA A 36 -10.38 -4.75 1.75
CA ALA A 36 -11.70 -5.30 2.08
C ALA A 36 -11.83 -6.79 1.70
N GLU A 37 -11.30 -7.22 0.55
CA GLU A 37 -11.25 -8.63 0.14
C GLU A 37 -10.44 -9.47 1.15
N ILE A 38 -9.29 -8.98 1.61
CA ILE A 38 -8.46 -9.65 2.62
C ILE A 38 -9.19 -9.73 3.97
N ILE A 39 -9.79 -8.62 4.43
CA ILE A 39 -10.56 -8.61 5.68
C ILE A 39 -11.71 -9.61 5.63
N HIS A 40 -12.42 -9.67 4.50
CA HIS A 40 -13.49 -10.64 4.31
C HIS A 40 -13.00 -12.08 4.40
N LEU A 41 -11.86 -12.41 3.77
CA LEU A 41 -11.25 -13.73 3.91
C LEU A 41 -10.89 -14.04 5.37
N LEU A 42 -10.38 -13.06 6.12
CA LEU A 42 -10.09 -13.23 7.55
C LEU A 42 -11.37 -13.43 8.40
N ASP A 43 -12.53 -12.96 7.95
CA ASP A 43 -13.83 -13.12 8.62
C ASP A 43 -14.56 -14.41 8.23
N LEU A 44 -14.26 -15.02 7.09
CA LEU A 44 -14.95 -16.21 6.56
C LEU A 44 -14.84 -17.47 7.45
N GLN A 45 -13.98 -17.46 8.48
CA GLN A 45 -13.71 -18.59 9.38
C GLN A 45 -13.47 -19.93 8.64
N SER A 46 -12.92 -19.85 7.42
CA SER A 46 -12.63 -21.00 6.55
C SER A 46 -11.15 -21.38 6.62
N ASN A 47 -10.85 -22.63 6.28
CA ASN A 47 -9.48 -23.18 6.34
C ASN A 47 -8.92 -23.47 4.95
N PRO A 48 -7.58 -23.50 4.78
CA PRO A 48 -6.96 -23.94 3.53
C PRO A 48 -7.49 -25.29 3.05
N GLY A 49 -7.83 -25.38 1.76
CA GLY A 49 -8.43 -26.55 1.13
C GLY A 49 -9.96 -26.58 1.18
N GLU A 50 -10.60 -25.65 1.89
CA GLU A 50 -12.03 -25.39 1.76
C GLU A 50 -12.29 -24.49 0.55
N LEU A 51 -13.35 -24.80 -0.21
CA LEU A 51 -13.65 -24.12 -1.48
C LEU A 51 -13.75 -22.59 -1.33
N GLU A 52 -14.36 -22.11 -0.24
CA GLU A 52 -14.54 -20.67 0.00
C GLU A 52 -13.23 -19.97 0.38
N PHE A 53 -12.35 -20.66 1.11
CA PHE A 53 -11.01 -20.15 1.41
C PHE A 53 -10.18 -20.04 0.12
N ASP A 54 -10.12 -21.12 -0.66
CA ASP A 54 -9.30 -21.19 -1.86
C ASP A 54 -9.77 -20.18 -2.92
N LYS A 55 -11.09 -20.03 -3.11
CA LYS A 55 -11.66 -18.99 -3.97
C LYS A 55 -11.34 -17.57 -3.48
N GLY A 56 -11.43 -17.33 -2.17
CA GLY A 56 -11.12 -16.03 -1.59
C GLY A 56 -9.66 -15.65 -1.83
N VAL A 57 -8.73 -16.59 -1.60
CA VAL A 57 -7.30 -16.40 -1.88
C VAL A 57 -7.06 -16.15 -3.37
N GLU A 58 -7.65 -16.94 -4.26
CA GLU A 58 -7.52 -16.76 -5.71
C GLU A 58 -8.03 -15.38 -6.15
N GLY A 59 -9.17 -14.93 -5.62
CA GLY A 59 -9.73 -13.60 -5.86
C GLY A 59 -8.77 -12.49 -5.47
N ILE A 60 -8.23 -12.54 -4.24
CA ILE A 60 -7.27 -11.57 -3.71
C ILE A 60 -6.00 -11.54 -4.56
N ILE A 61 -5.42 -12.70 -4.88
CA ILE A 61 -4.23 -12.78 -5.74
C ILE A 61 -4.51 -12.19 -7.12
N GLY A 62 -5.69 -12.46 -7.68
CA GLY A 62 -6.11 -11.88 -8.95
C GLY A 62 -6.22 -10.35 -8.89
N SER A 63 -6.77 -9.79 -7.81
CA SER A 63 -6.84 -8.34 -7.60
C SER A 63 -5.46 -7.71 -7.43
N LEU A 64 -4.59 -8.31 -6.62
CA LEU A 64 -3.21 -7.86 -6.43
C LEU A 64 -2.41 -7.86 -7.74
N ARG A 65 -2.52 -8.93 -8.55
CA ARG A 65 -1.84 -8.99 -9.85
C ARG A 65 -2.29 -7.87 -10.78
N ARG A 66 -3.61 -7.67 -10.94
CA ARG A 66 -4.12 -6.60 -11.80
C ARG A 66 -3.68 -5.21 -11.35
N HIS A 67 -3.64 -4.97 -10.04
CA HIS A 67 -3.16 -3.71 -9.49
C HIS A 67 -1.67 -3.50 -9.81
N ASN A 68 -0.82 -4.51 -9.54
CA ASN A 68 0.60 -4.44 -9.88
C ASN A 68 0.82 -4.24 -11.40
N ASP A 69 0.11 -4.99 -12.24
CA ASP A 69 0.21 -4.88 -13.70
C ASP A 69 -0.13 -3.45 -14.16
N SER A 70 -1.18 -2.84 -13.57
CA SER A 70 -1.55 -1.46 -13.87
C SER A 70 -0.46 -0.46 -13.45
N GLU A 71 0.10 -0.60 -12.26
CA GLU A 71 1.18 0.28 -11.79
C GLU A 71 2.45 0.14 -12.65
N GLU A 72 2.84 -1.09 -13.00
CA GLU A 72 4.03 -1.40 -13.80
C GLU A 72 3.89 -0.93 -15.26
N GLU A 73 2.71 -1.06 -15.86
CA GLU A 73 2.47 -0.70 -17.26
C GLU A 73 2.21 0.81 -17.47
N SER A 74 1.61 1.48 -16.49
CA SER A 74 1.14 2.87 -16.63
C SER A 74 1.86 3.83 -15.68
N ASP A 75 1.74 3.57 -14.38
CA ASP A 75 1.96 4.62 -13.38
C ASP A 75 3.45 4.86 -13.13
N ILE A 76 4.20 3.78 -12.94
CA ILE A 76 5.66 3.84 -12.77
C ILE A 76 6.31 4.48 -14.00
N PRO A 77 6.05 4.03 -15.25
CA PRO A 77 6.60 4.68 -16.44
C PRO A 77 6.22 6.16 -16.55
N THR A 78 4.97 6.51 -16.26
CA THR A 78 4.49 7.90 -16.30
C THR A 78 5.24 8.78 -15.31
N LEU A 79 5.46 8.28 -14.10
CA LEU A 79 6.22 8.99 -13.08
C LEU A 79 7.69 9.12 -13.42
N GLU A 80 8.33 8.01 -13.83
CA GLU A 80 9.75 8.01 -14.16
C GLU A 80 10.08 8.96 -15.32
N ALA A 81 9.19 9.04 -16.32
CA ALA A 81 9.34 9.96 -17.46
C ALA A 81 9.23 11.44 -17.06
N ALA A 82 8.49 11.74 -15.99
CA ALA A 82 8.30 13.11 -15.50
C ALA A 82 9.35 13.54 -14.45
N MET A 83 10.12 12.59 -13.92
CA MET A 83 11.12 12.83 -12.87
C MET A 83 12.52 13.05 -13.43
N SER A 84 13.30 13.93 -12.78
CA SER A 84 14.73 14.00 -13.05
C SER A 84 15.45 12.75 -12.50
N LEU A 85 16.65 12.45 -13.03
CA LEU A 85 17.48 11.36 -12.48
C LEU A 85 17.76 11.54 -10.97
N ASN A 86 17.89 12.78 -10.50
CA ASN A 86 18.13 13.06 -9.09
C ASN A 86 16.85 12.85 -8.24
N ASP A 87 15.68 13.22 -8.77
CA ASP A 87 14.41 12.93 -8.12
C ASP A 87 14.18 11.41 -8.02
N ASN A 88 14.44 10.66 -9.10
CA ASN A 88 14.31 9.20 -9.10
C ASN A 88 15.19 8.55 -8.03
N LYS A 89 16.47 8.94 -7.93
CA LYS A 89 17.37 8.44 -6.88
C LYS A 89 16.88 8.78 -5.48
N THR A 90 16.42 10.01 -5.28
CA THR A 90 15.93 10.48 -3.98
C THR A 90 14.68 9.70 -3.56
N THR A 91 13.74 9.50 -4.49
CA THR A 91 12.52 8.72 -4.28
C THR A 91 12.84 7.26 -3.98
N ALA A 92 13.73 6.62 -4.76
CA ALA A 92 14.15 5.24 -4.52
C ALA A 92 14.78 5.06 -3.12
N MET A 93 15.64 6.00 -2.69
CA MET A 93 16.22 5.99 -1.34
C MET A 93 15.16 6.19 -0.25
N GLY A 94 14.15 7.03 -0.50
CA GLY A 94 13.02 7.23 0.40
C GLY A 94 12.17 5.98 0.55
N LEU A 95 11.88 5.30 -0.56
CA LEU A 95 11.17 4.01 -0.59
C LEU A 95 11.95 2.90 0.11
N GLU A 96 13.28 2.87 -0.04
CA GLU A 96 14.09 1.88 0.67
C GLU A 96 14.02 2.08 2.19
N LYS A 97 14.09 3.34 2.65
CA LYS A 97 13.91 3.66 4.07
C LYS A 97 12.51 3.35 4.58
N SER A 98 11.48 3.54 3.75
CA SER A 98 10.09 3.31 4.16
C SER A 98 9.79 1.85 4.46
N LYS A 99 10.50 0.90 3.84
CA LYS A 99 10.35 -0.54 4.13
C LYS A 99 10.53 -0.87 5.62
N HIS A 100 11.43 -0.15 6.30
CA HIS A 100 11.63 -0.32 7.75
C HIS A 100 10.46 0.17 8.60
N PHE A 101 9.61 1.03 8.06
CA PHE A 101 8.40 1.49 8.75
C PHE A 101 7.29 0.45 8.71
N PHE A 102 7.17 -0.31 7.62
CA PHE A 102 6.09 -1.29 7.42
C PHE A 102 6.40 -2.69 7.97
N VAL A 103 7.33 -2.80 8.93
CA VAL A 103 7.64 -4.09 9.58
C VAL A 103 6.49 -4.55 10.49
N PRO A 104 6.12 -5.86 10.49
CA PRO A 104 4.97 -6.38 11.24
C PRO A 104 4.98 -6.06 12.75
N GLU A 105 6.17 -6.01 13.36
CA GLU A 105 6.36 -5.71 14.79
C GLU A 105 5.72 -4.41 15.25
N ARG A 106 5.54 -3.43 14.34
CA ARG A 106 4.91 -2.15 14.64
C ARG A 106 3.40 -2.25 14.84
N PHE A 107 2.76 -3.23 14.21
CA PHE A 107 1.31 -3.42 14.27
C PHE A 107 0.89 -4.41 15.35
N HIS A 108 1.82 -5.25 15.83
CA HIS A 108 1.59 -6.14 16.98
C HIS A 108 2.92 -6.61 17.59
N LYS A 109 3.06 -6.56 18.92
CA LYS A 109 4.26 -7.03 19.63
C LYS A 109 4.30 -8.56 19.70
N GLY A 110 4.77 -9.21 18.64
CA GLY A 110 5.12 -10.64 18.57
C GLY A 110 6.64 -10.87 18.52
N ASP A 111 7.08 -12.10 18.25
CA ASP A 111 8.48 -12.58 18.17
C ASP A 111 9.32 -12.00 17.01
N GLY A 112 8.91 -10.85 16.50
CA GLY A 112 9.69 -10.05 15.58
C GLY A 112 9.39 -10.28 14.09
N THR A 113 8.85 -11.45 13.74
CA THR A 113 8.81 -11.89 12.34
C THR A 113 7.49 -12.49 11.91
N THR A 114 6.59 -12.82 12.85
CA THR A 114 5.32 -13.45 12.53
C THR A 114 4.20 -12.43 12.36
N ILE A 115 3.59 -12.38 11.17
CA ILE A 115 2.32 -11.67 10.94
C ILE A 115 1.20 -12.52 11.55
N THR A 116 0.71 -12.14 12.73
CA THR A 116 -0.48 -12.77 13.32
C THR A 116 -1.75 -12.24 12.64
N MET A 117 -2.86 -12.99 12.66
CA MET A 117 -4.14 -12.49 12.12
C MET A 117 -4.57 -11.16 12.78
N PRO A 118 -4.44 -10.96 14.11
CA PRO A 118 -4.68 -9.65 14.72
C PRO A 118 -3.75 -8.55 14.21
N ALA A 119 -2.46 -8.84 14.00
CA ALA A 119 -1.50 -7.87 13.46
C ALA A 119 -1.85 -7.45 12.03
N LEU A 120 -2.19 -8.43 11.18
CA LEU A 120 -2.60 -8.19 9.79
C LEU A 120 -3.88 -7.35 9.74
N ARG A 121 -4.89 -7.72 10.53
CA ARG A 121 -6.13 -6.93 10.60
C ARG A 121 -5.86 -5.50 11.05
N ALA A 122 -5.07 -5.33 12.12
CA ALA A 122 -4.72 -4.01 12.63
C ALA A 122 -4.02 -3.15 11.56
N ALA A 123 -3.11 -3.73 10.77
CA ALA A 123 -2.44 -3.05 9.67
C ALA A 123 -3.41 -2.66 8.54
N LEU A 124 -4.33 -3.55 8.16
CA LEU A 124 -5.30 -3.32 7.09
C LEU A 124 -6.38 -2.29 7.46
N THR A 125 -6.67 -2.12 8.74
CA THR A 125 -7.67 -1.17 9.25
C THR A 125 -7.07 0.07 9.90
N PHE A 126 -5.73 0.23 9.83
CA PHE A 126 -5.07 1.37 10.45
C PHE A 126 -5.46 2.66 9.70
N PRO A 127 -5.89 3.74 10.38
CA PRO A 127 -6.31 4.95 9.68
C PRO A 127 -5.18 5.57 8.86
N ASP A 128 -5.41 5.82 7.57
CA ASP A 128 -4.38 6.34 6.65
C ASP A 128 -3.78 7.68 7.12
N GLU A 129 -4.57 8.55 7.74
CA GLU A 129 -4.09 9.83 8.29
C GLU A 129 -3.13 9.64 9.49
N GLN A 130 -3.42 8.64 10.34
CA GLN A 130 -2.52 8.31 11.44
C GLN A 130 -1.26 7.63 10.91
N LEU A 131 -1.42 6.71 9.94
CA LEU A 131 -0.30 6.03 9.28
C LEU A 131 0.64 7.06 8.65
N GLN A 132 0.07 8.09 8.04
CA GLN A 132 0.81 9.22 7.51
C GLN A 132 1.62 9.94 8.56
N SER A 133 0.95 10.37 9.63
CA SER A 133 1.58 11.12 10.69
C SER A 133 2.76 10.34 11.26
N ASP A 134 2.54 9.06 11.57
CA ASP A 134 3.56 8.16 12.10
C ASP A 134 4.72 7.94 11.10
N PHE A 135 4.40 7.86 9.80
CA PHE A 135 5.38 7.70 8.74
C PHE A 135 6.27 8.93 8.56
N LEU A 136 5.68 10.13 8.52
CA LEU A 136 6.43 11.38 8.43
C LEU A 136 7.33 11.56 9.66
N GLN A 137 6.78 11.28 10.85
CA GLN A 137 7.55 11.31 12.10
C GLN A 137 8.73 10.32 12.06
N PHE A 138 8.52 9.10 11.53
CA PHE A 138 9.58 8.10 11.39
C PHE A 138 10.70 8.57 10.45
N LEU A 139 10.36 9.29 9.37
CA LEU A 139 11.33 9.88 8.45
C LEU A 139 12.02 11.14 9.00
N GLY A 140 11.57 11.66 10.15
CA GLY A 140 12.07 12.90 10.75
C GLY A 140 11.64 14.15 9.97
N LEU A 141 10.47 14.10 9.32
CA LEU A 141 9.89 15.17 8.51
C LEU A 141 8.73 15.87 9.22
#